data_AF-A0A8T1FYK1-F1
#
_entry.id   AF-A0A8T1FYK1-F1
#
_cell.length_a   1.000
_cell.length_b   1.000
_cell.length_c   1.000
_cell.angle_alpha   90.00
_cell.angle_beta   90.00
_cell.angle_gamma   90.00
#
_symmetry.space_group_name_H-M   'P 1'
#
loop_
_entity.id
_entity.type
_entity.pdbx_description
1 polymer ?
#
loop_
_entity_poly.entity_id
_entity_poly.type
_entity_poly.pdbx_seq_one_letter_code
_entity_poly.pdbx_strand_id
1 'polypeptide(L)'
;MSTGQTSDTTSSVETLNVLTRTRTGLQYGSMQLENPPTSASELTSLPAMSWMRFAMDLYDGRIEQICISDLERVKSEAEELRQLHAASTTESEDTLKHKDVLPDEIPAELPQDKGIQHEIDLVPGTKYCVTREWPLPRDQVKATDDFFESHRQAGQVRESKSPHSAPTFCVKKPQGGWRIVHSYNKLNDATIPAQTPIPRKDVIIDSMAKSTIYSALDLRDGFYQILMRESDIALTAVSTPSGMLWEWLVMPQGLKNAPATFNRCVTHLLRSVRNRAPSDFDDVFVHSRAVNGETDVEVHKEHLRKLLGLMRKHKLYGNLKKCIFGASKIPILGCLVGKNSVRPDPEKVRVISEWPTLSNVKELRQFLGLATYLCKYVESYAGKIRPLSQLLKKEAEWKWTAECQQALMQSSRA
;
A
#
# COMPACT_ATOMS: atom_id res chain seq x y z
N MET A 1 -24.49 -15.32 -63.29
CA MET A 1 -23.38 -16.23 -62.91
C MET A 1 -22.27 -15.36 -62.36
N SER A 2 -22.14 -15.37 -61.03
CA SER A 2 -21.13 -14.61 -60.27
C SER A 2 -20.05 -15.60 -59.84
N THR A 3 -18.79 -15.30 -60.13
CA THR A 3 -17.64 -16.03 -59.60
C THR A 3 -16.75 -15.01 -58.90
N GLY A 4 -16.71 -15.11 -57.57
CA GLY A 4 -15.96 -14.23 -56.69
C GLY A 4 -14.46 -14.49 -56.72
N GLN A 5 -13.70 -13.43 -56.47
CA GLN A 5 -12.31 -13.50 -56.04
C GLN A 5 -12.27 -13.62 -54.52
N THR A 6 -11.77 -14.74 -54.02
CA THR A 6 -11.36 -14.93 -52.63
C THR A 6 -9.96 -14.36 -52.44
N SER A 7 -9.84 -13.36 -51.58
CA SER A 7 -8.56 -12.85 -51.08
C SER A 7 -7.96 -13.86 -50.10
N ASP A 8 -6.81 -14.44 -50.45
CA ASP A 8 -6.00 -15.24 -49.54
C ASP A 8 -5.45 -14.34 -48.41
N THR A 9 -6.02 -14.48 -47.22
CA THR A 9 -5.40 -14.03 -45.95
C THR A 9 -4.18 -14.92 -45.69
N THR A 10 -2.99 -14.39 -45.96
CA THR A 10 -1.72 -14.99 -45.52
C THR A 10 -1.63 -14.85 -44.00
N SER A 11 -1.83 -15.95 -43.26
CA SER A 11 -1.54 -15.99 -41.83
C SER A 11 -0.02 -15.90 -41.62
N SER A 12 0.46 -14.82 -41.03
CA SER A 12 1.86 -14.70 -40.61
C SER A 12 2.05 -15.56 -39.37
N VAL A 13 2.64 -16.74 -39.54
CA VAL A 13 2.98 -17.66 -38.44
C VAL A 13 4.24 -17.14 -37.74
N GLU A 14 4.09 -16.59 -36.54
CA GLU A 14 5.24 -16.20 -35.70
C GLU A 14 5.79 -17.42 -34.95
N THR A 15 7.11 -17.59 -34.98
CA THR A 15 7.81 -18.65 -34.25
C THR A 15 8.41 -18.06 -32.98
N LEU A 16 8.01 -18.56 -31.80
CA LEU A 16 8.42 -18.02 -30.50
C LEU A 16 9.32 -19.02 -29.76
N ASN A 17 10.48 -18.54 -29.33
CA ASN A 17 11.50 -19.30 -28.60
C ASN A 17 11.55 -18.84 -27.13
N VAL A 18 11.43 -19.77 -26.17
CA VAL A 18 11.32 -19.47 -24.74
C VAL A 18 12.38 -20.21 -23.93
N LEU A 19 13.02 -19.49 -23.01
CA LEU A 19 13.99 -20.01 -22.04
C LEU A 19 13.47 -19.80 -20.61
N THR A 20 13.31 -20.89 -19.86
CA THR A 20 12.82 -20.89 -18.48
C THR A 20 13.93 -21.33 -17.53
N ARG A 21 14.15 -20.59 -16.44
CA ARG A 21 15.09 -20.97 -15.39
C ARG A 21 14.34 -21.65 -14.26
N THR A 22 14.68 -22.91 -13.95
CA THR A 22 14.10 -23.68 -12.85
C THR A 22 15.15 -23.90 -11.74
N ARG A 23 14.73 -24.50 -10.62
CA ARG A 23 15.61 -24.84 -9.48
C ARG A 23 16.73 -25.83 -9.82
N THR A 24 16.63 -26.54 -10.95
CA THR A 24 17.60 -27.58 -11.37
C THR A 24 18.40 -27.21 -12.62
N GLY A 25 18.16 -26.05 -13.24
CA GLY A 25 18.88 -25.60 -14.42
C GLY A 25 18.04 -24.73 -15.37
N LEU A 26 18.57 -24.42 -16.55
CA LEU A 26 17.84 -23.74 -17.62
C LEU A 26 17.14 -24.78 -18.52
N GLN A 27 15.88 -24.56 -18.86
CA GLN A 27 15.06 -25.38 -19.76
C GLN A 27 14.51 -24.53 -20.92
N TYR A 28 14.35 -25.11 -22.11
CA TYR A 28 14.12 -24.37 -23.37
C TYR A 28 13.03 -25.02 -24.26
N GLY A 29 12.30 -24.23 -25.07
CA GLY A 29 11.37 -24.70 -26.12
C GLY A 29 11.09 -23.70 -27.27
N SER A 30 10.51 -24.19 -28.39
CA SER A 30 10.14 -23.42 -29.61
C SER A 30 8.73 -23.80 -30.10
N MET A 31 7.95 -22.84 -30.61
CA MET A 31 6.61 -23.09 -31.19
C MET A 31 6.28 -22.19 -32.38
N GLN A 32 5.47 -22.67 -33.33
CA GLN A 32 4.78 -21.87 -34.34
C GLN A 32 3.33 -21.62 -33.91
N LEU A 33 2.89 -20.37 -33.89
CA LEU A 33 1.61 -19.98 -33.30
C LEU A 33 0.66 -19.37 -34.33
N GLU A 34 -0.50 -20.01 -34.52
CA GLU A 34 -1.70 -19.35 -35.06
C GLU A 34 -2.48 -18.60 -33.95
N ASN A 35 -2.27 -18.94 -32.67
CA ASN A 35 -2.86 -18.27 -31.49
C ASN A 35 -1.92 -18.37 -30.27
N PRO A 36 -1.29 -17.27 -29.80
CA PRO A 36 -0.30 -17.29 -28.71
C PRO A 36 -0.87 -17.75 -27.36
N PRO A 37 -0.07 -18.43 -26.50
CA PRO A 37 -0.52 -18.88 -25.19
C PRO A 37 -0.90 -17.69 -24.31
N THR A 38 -2.01 -17.80 -23.59
CA THR A 38 -2.54 -16.70 -22.75
C THR A 38 -2.35 -16.94 -21.27
N SER A 39 -1.80 -18.09 -20.88
CA SER A 39 -1.58 -18.46 -19.49
C SER A 39 -0.20 -19.09 -19.23
N ALA A 40 0.33 -18.89 -18.02
CA ALA A 40 1.63 -19.44 -17.60
C ALA A 40 1.66 -20.98 -17.59
N SER A 41 0.51 -21.65 -17.46
CA SER A 41 0.39 -23.11 -17.48
C SER A 41 0.56 -23.71 -18.87
N GLU A 42 0.14 -23.00 -19.92
CA GLU A 42 0.30 -23.43 -21.32
C GLU A 42 1.77 -23.36 -21.78
N LEU A 43 2.56 -22.49 -21.17
CA LEU A 43 4.00 -22.37 -21.41
C LEU A 43 4.82 -23.54 -20.86
N THR A 44 4.31 -24.25 -19.84
CA THR A 44 5.05 -25.30 -19.12
C THR A 44 4.92 -26.71 -19.70
N SER A 45 4.11 -26.92 -20.75
CA SER A 45 3.82 -28.24 -21.33
C SER A 45 4.52 -28.55 -22.67
N LEU A 46 5.50 -27.73 -23.09
CA LEU A 46 6.09 -27.77 -24.43
C LEU A 46 7.41 -28.58 -24.55
N PRO A 47 7.75 -29.15 -25.73
CA PRO A 47 8.95 -29.98 -25.95
C PRO A 47 10.25 -29.18 -26.27
N ALA A 48 11.42 -29.80 -26.03
CA ALA A 48 12.74 -29.13 -25.96
C ALA A 48 13.59 -29.11 -27.26
N MET A 49 14.53 -28.14 -27.38
CA MET A 49 15.52 -27.97 -28.48
C MET A 49 16.95 -27.69 -27.95
N SER A 50 17.99 -27.94 -28.75
CA SER A 50 19.41 -27.82 -28.38
C SER A 50 20.03 -26.42 -28.57
N TRP A 51 21.03 -26.09 -27.75
CA TRP A 51 21.73 -24.80 -27.69
C TRP A 51 22.41 -24.38 -29.01
N MET A 52 22.91 -25.33 -29.79
CA MET A 52 23.57 -25.04 -31.08
C MET A 52 22.60 -24.43 -32.10
N ARG A 53 21.33 -24.86 -32.10
CA ARG A 53 20.30 -24.35 -33.00
C ARG A 53 19.93 -22.90 -32.65
N PHE A 54 19.78 -22.62 -31.35
CA PHE A 54 19.51 -21.28 -30.82
C PHE A 54 20.60 -20.26 -31.20
N ALA A 55 21.88 -20.64 -31.08
CA ALA A 55 22.99 -19.77 -31.42
C ALA A 55 23.04 -19.43 -32.92
N MET A 56 22.71 -20.39 -33.80
CA MET A 56 22.62 -20.15 -35.25
C MET A 56 21.47 -19.21 -35.60
N ASP A 57 20.29 -19.40 -35.00
CA ASP A 57 19.13 -18.55 -35.31
C ASP A 57 19.27 -17.12 -34.77
N LEU A 58 19.99 -16.94 -33.66
CA LEU A 58 20.40 -15.61 -33.17
C LEU A 58 21.40 -14.94 -34.14
N TYR A 59 22.35 -15.70 -34.68
CA TYR A 59 23.36 -15.20 -35.61
C TYR A 59 22.77 -14.86 -36.99
N ASP A 60 21.82 -15.66 -37.46
CA ASP A 60 21.11 -15.47 -38.74
C ASP A 60 20.04 -14.36 -38.67
N GLY A 61 19.88 -13.68 -37.53
CA GLY A 61 18.91 -12.59 -37.35
C GLY A 61 17.45 -13.05 -37.32
N ARG A 62 17.20 -14.36 -37.17
CA ARG A 62 15.84 -14.94 -37.08
C ARG A 62 15.22 -14.76 -35.68
N ILE A 63 16.02 -14.38 -34.69
CA ILE A 63 15.57 -14.00 -33.35
C ILE A 63 15.69 -12.49 -33.21
N GLU A 64 14.57 -11.77 -33.36
CA GLU A 64 14.54 -10.30 -33.31
C GLU A 64 14.63 -9.74 -31.88
N GLN A 65 14.21 -10.52 -30.87
CA GLN A 65 14.21 -10.08 -29.48
C GLN A 65 14.35 -11.23 -28.48
N ILE A 66 15.18 -11.04 -27.46
CA ILE A 66 15.33 -11.94 -26.31
C ILE A 66 14.67 -11.27 -25.10
N CYS A 67 13.74 -11.95 -24.44
CA CYS A 67 13.12 -11.48 -23.20
C CYS A 67 13.45 -12.43 -22.04
N ILE A 68 14.08 -11.91 -20.98
CA ILE A 68 14.35 -12.65 -19.75
C ILE A 68 13.33 -12.16 -18.71
N SER A 69 12.27 -12.92 -18.46
CA SER A 69 11.33 -12.64 -17.38
C SER A 69 11.69 -13.46 -16.15
N ASP A 70 12.17 -12.83 -15.09
CA ASP A 70 12.53 -13.51 -13.83
C ASP A 70 11.29 -13.70 -12.92
N LEU A 71 10.19 -14.21 -13.51
CA LEU A 71 8.90 -14.37 -12.83
C LEU A 71 9.00 -15.36 -11.66
N GLU A 72 9.83 -16.40 -11.79
CA GLU A 72 10.06 -17.36 -10.70
C GLU A 72 10.74 -16.71 -9.50
N ARG A 73 11.75 -15.85 -9.72
CA ARG A 73 12.36 -15.07 -8.64
C ARG A 73 11.35 -14.13 -8.01
N VAL A 74 10.56 -13.41 -8.81
CA VAL A 74 9.52 -12.50 -8.29
C VAL A 74 8.51 -13.26 -7.42
N LYS A 75 8.07 -14.45 -7.85
CA LYS A 75 7.17 -15.32 -7.06
C LYS A 75 7.84 -15.81 -5.78
N SER A 76 9.12 -16.20 -5.83
CA SER A 76 9.88 -16.60 -4.65
C SER A 76 10.06 -15.46 -3.66
N GLU A 77 10.42 -14.26 -4.13
CA GLU A 77 10.58 -13.07 -3.29
C GLU A 77 9.23 -12.60 -2.72
N ALA A 78 8.13 -12.73 -3.48
CA ALA A 78 6.79 -12.45 -2.97
C ALA A 78 6.41 -13.43 -1.85
N GLU A 79 6.78 -14.70 -1.96
CA GLU A 79 6.55 -15.70 -0.91
C GLU A 79 7.41 -15.45 0.33
N GLU A 80 8.70 -15.12 0.17
CA GLU A 80 9.57 -14.68 1.28
C GLU A 80 8.97 -13.46 2.01
N LEU A 81 8.43 -12.50 1.27
CA LEU A 81 7.80 -11.30 1.81
C LEU A 81 6.50 -11.62 2.57
N ARG A 82 5.69 -12.58 2.09
CA ARG A 82 4.53 -13.09 2.85
C ARG A 82 4.97 -13.79 4.14
N GLN A 83 6.04 -14.57 4.09
CA GLN A 83 6.59 -15.25 5.27
C GLN A 83 7.13 -14.25 6.30
N LEU A 84 7.79 -13.17 5.87
CA LEU A 84 8.22 -12.08 6.77
C LEU A 84 7.04 -11.44 7.49
N HIS A 85 5.92 -11.20 6.79
CA HIS A 85 4.68 -10.71 7.41
C HIS A 85 3.97 -11.72 8.29
N ALA A 86 4.23 -13.02 8.14
CA ALA A 86 3.65 -14.07 8.97
C ALA A 86 4.50 -14.36 10.22
N ALA A 87 5.82 -14.32 10.08
CA ALA A 87 6.81 -14.59 11.14
C ALA A 87 6.86 -13.50 12.23
N SER A 88 6.27 -12.32 11.98
CA SER A 88 5.99 -11.29 12.99
C SER A 88 5.10 -11.78 14.15
N THR A 89 4.44 -12.92 14.00
CA THR A 89 3.50 -13.47 14.99
C THR A 89 4.17 -14.38 16.04
N THR A 90 5.46 -14.71 15.90
CA THR A 90 6.15 -15.58 16.86
C THR A 90 6.57 -14.82 18.12
N GLU A 91 5.91 -15.09 19.24
CA GLU A 91 6.26 -14.56 20.57
C GLU A 91 7.69 -14.98 20.96
N SER A 92 8.62 -14.01 20.96
CA SER A 92 9.94 -14.16 21.56
C SER A 92 9.93 -13.56 22.98
N GLU A 93 10.85 -14.00 23.85
CA GLU A 93 11.01 -13.39 25.19
C GLU A 93 11.23 -11.86 25.13
N ASP A 94 11.86 -11.35 24.07
CA ASP A 94 12.07 -9.91 23.88
C ASP A 94 10.76 -9.17 23.50
N THR A 95 9.79 -9.83 22.84
CA THR A 95 8.45 -9.23 22.59
C THR A 95 7.60 -9.14 23.85
N LEU A 96 7.72 -10.08 24.80
CA LEU A 96 7.00 -10.04 26.08
C LEU A 96 7.39 -8.81 26.93
N LYS A 97 8.65 -8.35 26.81
CA LYS A 97 9.18 -7.20 27.56
C LYS A 97 8.65 -5.84 27.09
N HIS A 98 7.94 -5.79 25.95
CA HIS A 98 7.49 -4.55 25.32
C HIS A 98 5.96 -4.48 25.15
N LYS A 99 5.20 -5.31 25.87
CA LYS A 99 3.73 -5.30 25.86
C LYS A 99 3.11 -3.95 26.23
N ASP A 100 3.85 -3.10 26.94
CA ASP A 100 3.40 -1.76 27.31
C ASP A 100 3.36 -0.76 26.13
N VAL A 101 4.12 -1.02 25.07
CA VAL A 101 4.14 -0.21 23.82
C VAL A 101 3.65 -0.98 22.59
N LEU A 102 3.58 -2.30 22.68
CA LEU A 102 3.05 -3.20 21.65
C LEU A 102 1.92 -4.06 22.23
N PRO A 103 0.83 -3.46 22.77
CA PRO A 103 -0.22 -4.22 23.42
C PRO A 103 -1.18 -4.87 22.41
N ASP A 104 -1.86 -5.93 22.86
CA ASP A 104 -2.96 -6.56 22.12
C ASP A 104 -4.19 -5.65 22.01
N GLU A 105 -4.39 -4.76 22.99
CA GLU A 105 -5.43 -3.74 23.03
C GLU A 105 -4.87 -2.44 23.61
N ILE A 106 -5.23 -1.29 23.01
CA ILE A 106 -4.82 0.01 23.54
C ILE A 106 -5.61 0.28 24.83
N PRO A 107 -4.99 0.86 25.87
CA PRO A 107 -5.71 1.28 27.07
C PRO A 107 -6.96 2.11 26.73
N ALA A 108 -8.11 1.73 27.31
CA ALA A 108 -9.38 2.41 27.12
C ALA A 108 -9.45 3.70 27.95
N GLU A 109 -8.66 4.69 27.55
CA GLU A 109 -8.57 6.00 28.19
C GLU A 109 -8.45 7.13 27.16
N LEU A 110 -8.73 8.35 27.61
CA LEU A 110 -8.44 9.56 26.84
C LEU A 110 -6.92 9.73 26.77
N PRO A 111 -6.33 9.93 25.58
CA PRO A 111 -4.89 10.06 25.44
C PRO A 111 -4.39 11.33 26.13
N GLN A 112 -3.15 11.29 26.61
CA GLN A 112 -2.47 12.47 27.12
C GLN A 112 -2.22 13.50 26.01
N ASP A 113 -2.17 14.78 26.38
CA ASP A 113 -1.71 15.81 25.46
C ASP A 113 -0.22 15.63 25.16
N LYS A 114 0.11 15.57 23.86
CA LYS A 114 1.45 15.38 23.32
C LYS A 114 2.05 16.69 22.79
N GLY A 115 1.37 17.82 22.99
CA GLY A 115 1.70 19.13 22.44
C GLY A 115 1.24 19.33 21.00
N ILE A 116 0.60 18.33 20.39
CA ILE A 116 0.03 18.38 19.04
C ILE A 116 -1.39 17.85 19.12
N GLN A 117 -2.34 18.71 18.76
CA GLN A 117 -3.76 18.40 18.66
C GLN A 117 -4.21 18.44 17.19
N HIS A 118 -5.35 17.84 16.89
CA HIS A 118 -5.99 17.95 15.59
C HIS A 118 -6.86 19.21 15.51
N GLU A 119 -6.75 19.88 14.38
CA GLU A 119 -7.32 21.20 14.15
C GLU A 119 -8.11 21.15 12.84
N ILE A 120 -9.29 21.76 12.84
CA ILE A 120 -10.19 21.84 11.69
C ILE A 120 -10.43 23.32 11.39
N ASP A 121 -9.57 23.88 10.54
CA ASP A 121 -9.73 25.25 10.06
C ASP A 121 -10.72 25.26 8.90
N LEU A 122 -11.86 25.94 9.08
CA LEU A 122 -12.89 26.07 8.07
C LEU A 122 -12.64 27.28 7.16
N VAL A 123 -13.07 27.18 5.90
CA VAL A 123 -13.09 28.33 4.98
C VAL A 123 -13.97 29.45 5.60
N PRO A 124 -13.52 30.72 5.61
CA PRO A 124 -14.30 31.82 6.17
C PRO A 124 -15.73 31.89 5.58
N GLY A 125 -16.73 32.06 6.45
CA GLY A 125 -18.14 32.09 6.06
C GLY A 125 -18.80 30.72 5.90
N THR A 126 -18.10 29.63 6.24
CA THR A 126 -18.68 28.28 6.28
C THR A 126 -19.89 28.22 7.20
N LYS A 127 -21.00 27.68 6.68
CA LYS A 127 -22.21 27.36 7.45
C LYS A 127 -22.09 25.98 8.12
N TYR A 128 -23.10 25.58 8.88
CA TYR A 128 -23.14 24.24 9.48
C TYR A 128 -23.02 23.13 8.44
N CYS A 129 -22.11 22.20 8.69
CA CYS A 129 -21.89 21.01 7.88
C CYS A 129 -22.81 19.89 8.38
N VAL A 130 -23.95 19.73 7.72
CA VAL A 130 -24.99 18.76 8.14
C VAL A 130 -25.31 17.81 6.99
N THR A 131 -25.19 16.51 7.24
CA THR A 131 -25.70 15.43 6.40
C THR A 131 -26.58 14.53 7.24
N ARG A 132 -27.78 14.20 6.74
CA ARG A 132 -28.76 13.40 7.49
C ARG A 132 -28.32 11.94 7.59
N GLU A 133 -28.53 11.35 8.77
CA GLU A 133 -28.36 9.92 8.99
C GLU A 133 -29.26 9.06 8.10
N TRP A 134 -28.69 7.96 7.60
CA TRP A 134 -29.43 6.98 6.81
C TRP A 134 -29.92 5.83 7.69
N PRO A 135 -31.06 5.21 7.39
CA PRO A 135 -31.46 4.00 8.07
C PRO A 135 -30.47 2.87 7.76
N LEU A 136 -30.03 2.15 8.79
CA LEU A 136 -29.16 0.97 8.64
C LEU A 136 -29.84 -0.31 9.17
N PRO A 137 -29.44 -1.49 8.67
CA PRO A 137 -29.85 -2.78 9.23
C PRO A 137 -29.55 -2.92 10.72
N ARG A 138 -30.38 -3.67 11.46
CA ARG A 138 -30.33 -3.77 12.94
C ARG A 138 -28.97 -4.22 13.48
N ASP A 139 -28.29 -5.13 12.79
CA ASP A 139 -26.95 -5.60 13.15
C ASP A 139 -25.90 -4.50 13.02
N GLN A 140 -26.02 -3.61 12.03
CA GLN A 140 -25.16 -2.43 11.88
C GLN A 140 -25.48 -1.35 12.91
N VAL A 141 -26.76 -1.15 13.25
CA VAL A 141 -27.17 -0.23 14.33
C VAL A 141 -26.54 -0.68 15.65
N LYS A 142 -26.71 -1.96 16.01
CA LYS A 142 -26.11 -2.50 17.23
C LYS A 142 -24.58 -2.35 17.26
N ALA A 143 -23.91 -2.67 16.15
CA ALA A 143 -22.45 -2.53 16.07
C ALA A 143 -21.98 -1.08 16.21
N THR A 144 -22.77 -0.11 15.72
CA THR A 144 -22.49 1.31 15.88
C THR A 144 -22.68 1.76 17.32
N ASP A 145 -23.77 1.34 17.96
CA ASP A 145 -24.05 1.68 19.36
C ASP A 145 -23.00 1.08 20.31
N ASP A 146 -22.65 -0.20 20.13
CA ASP A 146 -21.59 -0.87 20.90
C ASP A 146 -20.24 -0.14 20.74
N PHE A 147 -19.94 0.35 19.52
CA PHE A 147 -18.72 1.09 19.23
C PHE A 147 -18.68 2.43 19.96
N PHE A 148 -19.74 3.25 19.90
CA PHE A 148 -19.77 4.53 20.60
C PHE A 148 -19.78 4.37 22.11
N GLU A 149 -20.49 3.36 22.64
CA GLU A 149 -20.49 3.09 24.08
C GLU A 149 -19.09 2.73 24.59
N SER A 150 -18.34 1.90 23.84
CA SER A 150 -16.94 1.60 24.19
C SER A 150 -16.06 2.86 24.20
N HIS A 151 -16.20 3.74 23.20
CA HIS A 151 -15.42 4.99 23.15
C HIS A 151 -15.88 5.98 24.23
N ARG A 152 -17.16 5.97 24.62
CA ARG A 152 -17.70 6.80 25.70
C ARG A 152 -17.12 6.36 27.04
N GLN A 153 -17.06 5.05 27.29
CA GLN A 153 -16.42 4.48 28.48
C GLN A 153 -14.92 4.81 28.55
N ALA A 154 -14.24 4.84 27.40
CA ALA A 154 -12.85 5.29 27.29
C ALA A 154 -12.68 6.82 27.41
N GLY A 155 -13.77 7.59 27.50
CA GLY A 155 -13.73 9.05 27.57
C GLY A 155 -13.32 9.73 26.26
N GLN A 156 -13.43 9.04 25.12
CA GLN A 156 -12.99 9.52 23.79
C GLN A 156 -14.11 10.22 23.01
N VAL A 157 -15.36 9.99 23.38
CA VAL A 157 -16.56 10.65 22.83
C VAL A 157 -17.50 11.09 23.94
N ARG A 158 -18.36 12.06 23.64
CA ARG A 158 -19.48 12.48 24.51
C ARG A 158 -20.70 12.85 23.69
N GLU A 159 -21.86 12.90 24.31
CA GLU A 159 -23.08 13.40 23.66
C GLU A 159 -22.88 14.85 23.22
N SER A 160 -23.34 15.16 22.01
CA SER A 160 -23.17 16.47 21.40
C SER A 160 -24.49 17.23 21.32
N LYS A 161 -24.38 18.56 21.37
CA LYS A 161 -25.45 19.50 21.00
C LYS A 161 -25.06 20.34 19.78
N SER A 162 -24.05 19.88 19.04
CA SER A 162 -23.49 20.60 17.91
C SER A 162 -24.52 20.83 16.82
N PRO A 163 -24.48 21.99 16.14
CA PRO A 163 -25.26 22.21 14.93
C PRO A 163 -24.70 21.47 13.70
N HIS A 164 -23.52 20.84 13.81
CA HIS A 164 -22.92 19.99 12.77
C HIS A 164 -23.36 18.54 12.94
N SER A 165 -23.38 17.78 11.84
CA SER A 165 -23.66 16.35 11.91
C SER A 165 -23.16 15.63 10.66
N ALA A 166 -22.34 14.60 10.85
CA ALA A 166 -21.91 13.66 9.83
C ALA A 166 -22.48 12.26 10.12
N PRO A 167 -23.07 11.57 9.14
CA PRO A 167 -23.69 10.28 9.39
C PRO A 167 -22.68 9.16 9.51
N THR A 168 -23.04 8.13 10.29
CA THR A 168 -22.17 6.98 10.57
C THR A 168 -22.71 5.71 9.92
N PHE A 169 -21.83 4.97 9.24
CA PHE A 169 -22.19 3.71 8.58
C PHE A 169 -21.11 2.64 8.74
N CYS A 170 -21.48 1.40 8.41
CA CYS A 170 -20.62 0.24 8.60
C CYS A 170 -20.12 -0.33 7.27
N VAL A 171 -18.85 -0.72 7.23
CA VAL A 171 -18.24 -1.48 6.13
C VAL A 171 -17.74 -2.82 6.65
N LYS A 172 -17.96 -3.93 5.93
CA LYS A 172 -17.45 -5.23 6.34
C LYS A 172 -15.92 -5.26 6.26
N LYS A 173 -15.28 -5.73 7.34
CA LYS A 173 -13.84 -6.02 7.34
C LYS A 173 -13.58 -7.36 6.61
N PRO A 174 -12.44 -7.53 5.93
CA PRO A 174 -12.09 -8.81 5.27
C PRO A 174 -12.07 -10.00 6.24
N GLN A 175 -11.65 -9.77 7.48
CA GLN A 175 -11.53 -10.80 8.53
C GLN A 175 -12.83 -10.98 9.34
N GLY A 176 -13.94 -10.39 8.89
CA GLY A 176 -15.21 -10.36 9.63
C GLY A 176 -15.34 -9.16 10.58
N GLY A 177 -16.57 -8.89 10.99
CA GLY A 177 -16.94 -7.73 11.80
C GLY A 177 -17.10 -6.43 10.99
N TRP A 178 -17.37 -5.35 11.70
CA TRP A 178 -17.67 -4.04 11.13
C TRP A 178 -16.52 -3.04 11.30
N ARG A 179 -16.32 -2.19 10.30
CA ARG A 179 -15.58 -0.93 10.38
C ARG A 179 -16.61 0.19 10.41
N ILE A 180 -16.61 0.95 11.49
CA ILE A 180 -17.45 2.14 11.64
C ILE A 180 -16.79 3.29 10.89
N VAL A 181 -17.57 4.01 10.07
CA VAL A 181 -17.09 5.07 9.17
C VAL A 181 -17.99 6.28 9.30
N HIS A 182 -17.39 7.47 9.38
CA HIS A 182 -18.10 8.74 9.43
C HIS A 182 -18.00 9.47 8.09
N SER A 183 -19.13 9.89 7.53
CA SER A 183 -19.18 10.60 6.25
C SER A 183 -18.93 12.10 6.45
N TYR A 184 -17.68 12.47 6.72
CA TYR A 184 -17.26 13.86 6.87
C TYR A 184 -17.15 14.64 5.55
N ASN A 185 -17.76 14.20 4.44
CA ASN A 185 -17.59 14.80 3.11
C ASN A 185 -17.82 16.32 3.11
N LYS A 186 -18.96 16.78 3.64
CA LYS A 186 -19.27 18.23 3.73
C LYS A 186 -18.30 19.00 4.61
N LEU A 187 -17.89 18.40 5.73
CA LEU A 187 -16.91 19.02 6.63
C LEU A 187 -15.56 19.15 5.93
N ASN A 188 -15.09 18.07 5.33
CA ASN A 188 -13.83 18.00 4.59
C ASN A 188 -13.81 18.98 3.39
N ASP A 189 -14.92 19.14 2.67
CA ASP A 189 -15.02 20.11 1.58
C ASP A 189 -14.85 21.55 2.09
N ALA A 190 -15.33 21.84 3.30
CA ALA A 190 -15.21 23.13 3.96
C ALA A 190 -13.91 23.33 4.75
N THR A 191 -13.15 22.25 5.05
CA THR A 191 -11.87 22.34 5.75
C THR A 191 -10.75 22.80 4.82
N ILE A 192 -9.97 23.79 5.26
CA ILE A 192 -8.77 24.27 4.58
C ILE A 192 -7.72 23.12 4.57
N PRO A 193 -7.20 22.72 3.39
CA PRO A 193 -6.20 21.65 3.32
C PRO A 193 -4.92 22.01 4.07
N ALA A 194 -4.46 21.14 4.96
CA ALA A 194 -3.18 21.29 5.63
C ALA A 194 -2.02 21.12 4.63
N GLN A 195 -1.05 22.02 4.69
CA GLN A 195 0.20 21.95 3.93
C GLN A 195 1.29 21.33 4.82
N THR A 196 1.30 20.00 4.94
CA THR A 196 2.37 19.29 5.67
C THR A 196 3.42 18.82 4.67
N PRO A 197 4.71 19.15 4.85
CA PRO A 197 5.77 18.61 4.01
C PRO A 197 5.92 17.11 4.28
N ILE A 198 5.43 16.28 3.36
CA ILE A 198 5.62 14.84 3.39
C ILE A 198 6.88 14.51 2.58
N PRO A 199 7.90 13.87 3.18
CA PRO A 199 9.09 13.49 2.45
C PRO A 199 8.72 12.53 1.32
N ARG A 200 9.39 12.67 0.17
CA ARG A 200 9.27 11.67 -0.89
C ARG A 200 9.77 10.32 -0.38
N LYS A 201 9.12 9.23 -0.80
CA LYS A 201 9.53 7.85 -0.47
C LYS A 201 11.02 7.59 -0.70
N ASP A 202 11.60 8.16 -1.76
CA ASP A 202 13.01 7.98 -2.09
C ASP A 202 13.93 8.58 -1.02
N VAL A 203 13.55 9.71 -0.40
CA VAL A 203 14.33 10.33 0.68
C VAL A 203 14.40 9.41 1.91
N ILE A 204 13.28 8.75 2.24
CA ILE A 204 13.24 7.77 3.33
C ILE A 204 14.14 6.58 2.99
N ILE A 205 13.95 5.98 1.81
CA ILE A 205 14.72 4.80 1.38
C ILE A 205 16.23 5.12 1.31
N ASP A 206 16.61 6.27 0.76
CA ASP A 206 18.01 6.70 0.63
C ASP A 206 18.67 6.93 1.99
N SER A 207 17.91 7.43 2.98
CA SER A 207 18.41 7.58 4.35
C SER A 207 18.79 6.25 5.00
N MET A 208 18.19 5.16 4.51
CA MET A 208 18.41 3.81 4.99
C MET A 208 19.54 3.08 4.23
N ALA A 209 20.13 3.72 3.21
CA ALA A 209 21.17 3.14 2.39
C ALA A 209 22.36 2.62 3.25
N LYS A 210 22.96 1.52 2.76
CA LYS A 210 24.09 0.81 3.42
C LYS A 210 23.75 0.16 4.76
N SER A 211 22.48 0.18 5.19
CA SER A 211 22.02 -0.61 6.32
C SER A 211 21.96 -2.09 5.94
N THR A 212 22.05 -2.95 6.94
CA THR A 212 22.14 -4.41 6.76
C THR A 212 21.04 -5.15 7.50
N ILE A 213 20.43 -4.51 8.49
CA ILE A 213 19.31 -5.04 9.28
C ILE A 213 18.23 -3.97 9.48
N TYR A 214 16.98 -4.40 9.42
CA TYR A 214 15.81 -3.55 9.33
C TYR A 214 14.67 -4.03 10.22
N SER A 215 13.86 -3.09 10.72
CA SER A 215 12.57 -3.36 11.34
C SER A 215 11.53 -2.35 10.82
N ALA A 216 10.26 -2.74 10.80
CA ALA A 216 9.14 -1.86 10.50
C ALA A 216 8.12 -1.98 11.63
N LEU A 217 7.67 -0.85 12.16
CA LEU A 217 6.64 -0.78 13.17
C LEU A 217 5.41 -0.08 12.58
N ASP A 218 4.25 -0.73 12.66
CA ASP A 218 2.94 -0.15 12.31
C ASP A 218 2.34 0.45 13.59
N LEU A 219 2.08 1.75 13.60
CA LEU A 219 1.42 2.41 14.73
C LEU A 219 -0.08 2.08 14.73
N ARG A 220 -0.58 1.61 15.87
CA ARG A 220 -1.94 1.07 15.98
C ARG A 220 -2.95 2.18 16.20
N ASP A 221 -4.03 2.20 15.41
CA ASP A 221 -5.18 3.09 15.61
C ASP A 221 -4.76 4.55 15.91
N GLY A 222 -3.71 5.01 15.21
CA GLY A 222 -2.92 6.17 15.61
C GLY A 222 -3.74 7.46 15.73
N PHE A 223 -4.80 7.59 14.94
CA PHE A 223 -5.66 8.77 14.95
C PHE A 223 -6.33 9.01 16.30
N TYR A 224 -6.89 7.97 16.94
CA TYR A 224 -7.55 8.11 18.24
C TYR A 224 -6.57 8.40 19.39
N GLN A 225 -5.26 8.36 19.14
CA GLN A 225 -4.24 8.68 20.13
C GLN A 225 -3.89 10.20 20.16
N ILE A 226 -4.54 11.01 19.33
CA ILE A 226 -4.31 12.47 19.24
C ILE A 226 -5.59 13.19 19.68
N LEU A 227 -5.46 14.18 20.56
CA LEU A 227 -6.59 14.98 21.02
C LEU A 227 -7.11 15.93 19.91
N MET A 228 -8.41 16.21 19.94
CA MET A 228 -8.97 17.34 19.19
C MET A 228 -8.61 18.66 19.89
N ARG A 229 -8.45 19.73 19.10
CA ARG A 229 -8.46 21.11 19.63
C ARG A 229 -9.84 21.39 20.22
N GLU A 230 -9.90 21.89 21.45
CA GLU A 230 -11.14 22.02 22.22
C GLU A 230 -12.23 22.79 21.46
N SER A 231 -11.87 23.87 20.76
CA SER A 231 -12.80 24.69 19.96
C SER A 231 -13.42 23.96 18.77
N ASP A 232 -12.83 22.86 18.34
CA ASP A 232 -13.17 22.15 17.10
C ASP A 232 -13.91 20.84 17.36
N ILE A 233 -14.01 20.40 18.63
CA ILE A 233 -14.68 19.16 19.02
C ILE A 233 -16.10 19.10 18.43
N ALA A 234 -16.87 20.18 18.52
CA ALA A 234 -18.24 20.24 18.01
C ALA A 234 -18.32 20.02 16.48
N LEU A 235 -17.25 20.29 15.72
CA LEU A 235 -17.22 20.06 14.27
C LEU A 235 -17.19 18.57 13.93
N THR A 236 -16.69 17.74 14.85
CA THR A 236 -16.62 16.28 14.70
C THR A 236 -17.93 15.57 15.01
N ALA A 237 -19.01 16.32 15.21
CA ALA A 237 -20.29 15.74 15.58
C ALA A 237 -20.79 14.74 14.54
N VAL A 238 -21.17 13.55 15.00
CA VAL A 238 -21.61 12.41 14.20
C VAL A 238 -22.94 11.90 14.70
N SER A 239 -23.87 11.68 13.78
CA SER A 239 -25.13 11.00 14.10
C SER A 239 -24.95 9.48 14.04
N THR A 240 -25.77 8.78 14.82
CA THR A 240 -25.93 7.32 14.74
C THR A 240 -27.31 6.97 14.21
N PRO A 241 -27.48 5.80 13.56
CA PRO A 241 -28.79 5.31 13.13
C PRO A 241 -29.81 5.12 14.27
N SER A 242 -29.35 4.98 15.51
CA SER A 242 -30.17 4.93 16.73
C SER A 242 -30.72 6.30 17.16
N GLY A 243 -30.33 7.38 16.47
CA GLY A 243 -30.81 8.73 16.72
C GLY A 243 -29.97 9.50 17.74
N MET A 244 -28.78 9.02 18.09
CA MET A 244 -27.86 9.73 18.98
C MET A 244 -26.93 10.65 18.20
N LEU A 245 -26.47 11.71 18.85
CA LEU A 245 -25.46 12.63 18.33
C LEU A 245 -24.26 12.63 19.28
N TRP A 246 -23.10 12.25 18.77
CA TRP A 246 -21.83 12.19 19.52
C TRP A 246 -20.83 13.19 18.96
N GLU A 247 -19.89 13.66 19.77
CA GLU A 247 -18.71 14.40 19.32
C GLU A 247 -17.44 13.76 19.87
N TRP A 248 -16.36 13.88 19.11
CA TRP A 248 -15.07 13.24 19.38
C TRP A 248 -14.13 14.19 20.14
N LEU A 249 -13.56 13.69 21.24
CA LEU A 249 -12.53 14.37 22.02
C LEU A 249 -11.11 14.01 21.53
N VAL A 250 -11.01 12.92 20.78
CA VAL A 250 -9.81 12.47 20.05
C VAL A 250 -10.03 12.61 18.55
N MET A 251 -8.98 12.61 17.74
CA MET A 251 -9.06 12.78 16.30
C MET A 251 -9.68 11.54 15.63
N PRO A 252 -10.92 11.60 15.11
CA PRO A 252 -11.54 10.46 14.46
C PRO A 252 -10.98 10.20 13.06
N GLN A 253 -11.18 8.97 12.58
CA GLN A 253 -10.95 8.61 11.19
C GLN A 253 -11.87 9.38 10.23
N GLY A 254 -11.37 9.67 9.03
CA GLY A 254 -12.14 10.27 7.94
C GLY A 254 -12.07 11.79 7.83
N LEU A 255 -11.46 12.49 8.79
CA LEU A 255 -11.18 13.93 8.69
C LEU A 255 -10.08 14.22 7.67
N LYS A 256 -10.25 15.27 6.86
CA LYS A 256 -9.37 15.64 5.74
C LYS A 256 -7.90 15.73 6.12
N ASN A 257 -7.62 16.41 7.23
CA ASN A 257 -6.24 16.70 7.65
C ASN A 257 -5.71 15.69 8.68
N ALA A 258 -6.47 14.65 9.05
CA ALA A 258 -6.05 13.69 10.09
C ALA A 258 -4.71 13.00 9.76
N PRO A 259 -4.45 12.52 8.53
CA PRO A 259 -3.14 11.96 8.17
C PRO A 259 -2.00 12.97 8.33
N ALA A 260 -2.25 14.24 7.99
CA ALA A 260 -1.26 15.31 8.08
C ALA A 260 -0.92 15.64 9.54
N THR A 261 -1.93 15.73 10.42
CA THR A 261 -1.75 15.90 11.86
C THR A 261 -1.01 14.71 12.48
N PHE A 262 -1.39 13.48 12.10
CA PHE A 262 -0.75 12.28 12.62
C PHE A 262 0.73 12.23 12.26
N ASN A 263 1.07 12.45 10.98
CA ASN A 263 2.45 12.48 10.53
C ASN A 263 3.27 13.59 11.23
N ARG A 264 2.68 14.79 11.43
CA ARG A 264 3.28 15.88 12.21
C ARG A 264 3.58 15.46 13.64
N CYS A 265 2.65 14.77 14.28
CA CYS A 265 2.79 14.24 15.64
C CYS A 265 3.93 13.23 15.74
N VAL A 266 3.90 12.17 14.93
CA VAL A 266 4.93 11.11 14.95
C VAL A 266 6.31 11.68 14.64
N THR A 267 6.42 12.51 13.59
CA THR A 267 7.68 13.16 13.20
C THR A 267 8.25 14.02 14.34
N HIS A 268 7.38 14.76 15.06
CA HIS A 268 7.79 15.58 16.18
C HIS A 268 8.28 14.74 17.36
N LEU A 269 7.49 13.75 17.77
CA LEU A 269 7.77 12.91 18.94
C LEU A 269 9.00 12.01 18.75
N LEU A 270 9.23 11.54 17.52
CA LEU A 270 10.36 10.65 17.18
C LEU A 270 11.57 11.39 16.60
N ARG A 271 11.56 12.73 16.63
CA ARG A 271 12.59 13.56 15.98
C ARG A 271 14.02 13.22 16.38
N SER A 272 14.26 12.85 17.64
CA SER A 272 15.59 12.52 18.16
C SER A 272 16.16 11.21 17.61
N VAL A 273 15.32 10.31 17.10
CA VAL A 273 15.72 9.02 16.50
C VAL A 273 15.55 8.97 14.98
N ARG A 274 15.01 10.03 14.35
CA ARG A 274 14.63 10.06 12.92
C ARG A 274 15.71 9.60 11.93
N ASN A 275 16.99 9.75 12.26
CA ASN A 275 18.09 9.37 11.37
C ASN A 275 18.31 7.84 11.32
N ARG A 276 17.73 7.10 12.28
CA ARG A 276 17.80 5.64 12.41
C ARG A 276 16.43 4.98 12.39
N ALA A 277 15.39 5.78 12.61
CA ALA A 277 13.99 5.41 12.64
C ALA A 277 13.15 6.46 11.90
N PRO A 278 13.35 6.69 10.58
CA PRO A 278 12.45 7.53 9.81
C PRO A 278 11.01 7.02 9.89
N SER A 279 10.06 7.95 9.88
CA SER A 279 8.62 7.64 9.89
C SER A 279 7.97 8.11 8.60
N ASP A 280 6.94 7.39 8.17
CA ASP A 280 6.01 7.80 7.11
C ASP A 280 4.59 7.49 7.57
N PHE A 281 3.84 8.52 7.98
CA PHE A 281 2.52 8.36 8.58
C PHE A 281 2.54 7.35 9.75
N ASP A 282 1.90 6.20 9.57
CA ASP A 282 1.71 5.13 10.56
C ASP A 282 2.91 4.18 10.64
N ASP A 283 3.84 4.22 9.68
CA ASP A 283 4.99 3.33 9.65
C ASP A 283 6.25 4.00 10.22
N VAL A 284 7.00 3.27 11.04
CA VAL A 284 8.34 3.66 11.53
C VAL A 284 9.35 2.60 11.13
N PHE A 285 10.36 2.98 10.35
CA PHE A 285 11.35 2.06 9.80
C PHE A 285 12.67 2.17 10.55
N VAL A 286 13.05 1.16 11.33
CA VAL A 286 14.34 1.13 12.02
C VAL A 286 15.38 0.49 11.11
N HIS A 287 16.55 1.09 10.98
CA HIS A 287 17.65 0.53 10.20
C HIS A 287 18.99 0.69 10.90
N SER A 288 19.81 -0.35 10.78
CA SER A 288 21.12 -0.41 11.42
C SER A 288 22.16 -1.08 10.55
N ARG A 289 23.41 -0.88 10.95
CA ARG A 289 24.60 -1.58 10.48
C ARG A 289 25.62 -1.56 11.60
N ALA A 290 26.51 -2.55 11.61
CA ALA A 290 27.65 -2.66 12.49
C ALA A 290 28.47 -1.35 12.48
N VAL A 291 28.86 -0.91 13.66
CA VAL A 291 29.72 0.24 13.90
C VAL A 291 30.59 -0.05 15.12
N ASN A 292 31.80 0.49 15.18
CA ASN A 292 32.66 0.46 16.37
C ASN A 292 32.92 -0.93 16.98
N GLY A 293 32.95 -1.98 16.15
CA GLY A 293 33.17 -3.36 16.60
C GLY A 293 31.92 -4.08 17.11
N GLU A 294 30.77 -3.40 17.19
CA GLU A 294 29.48 -4.01 17.49
C GLU A 294 28.89 -4.70 16.25
N THR A 295 28.19 -5.80 16.47
CA THR A 295 27.45 -6.52 15.44
C THR A 295 26.21 -5.75 14.97
N ASP A 296 25.68 -6.10 13.79
CA ASP A 296 24.44 -5.52 13.26
C ASP A 296 23.28 -5.62 14.28
N VAL A 297 23.17 -6.77 14.97
CA VAL A 297 22.10 -7.06 15.91
C VAL A 297 22.21 -6.20 17.17
N GLU A 298 23.40 -6.03 17.73
CA GLU A 298 23.62 -5.22 18.94
C GLU A 298 23.23 -3.76 18.70
N VAL A 299 23.72 -3.17 17.60
CA VAL A 299 23.38 -1.80 17.20
C VAL A 299 21.87 -1.67 16.94
N HIS A 300 21.25 -2.69 16.34
CA HIS A 300 19.81 -2.67 16.04
C HIS A 300 18.95 -2.76 17.29
N LYS A 301 19.31 -3.61 18.25
CA LYS A 301 18.64 -3.66 19.56
C LYS A 301 18.71 -2.32 20.28
N GLU A 302 19.84 -1.62 20.20
CA GLU A 302 19.99 -0.29 20.81
C GLU A 302 19.10 0.78 20.14
N HIS A 303 19.01 0.77 18.80
CA HIS A 303 18.10 1.67 18.09
C HIS A 303 16.62 1.40 18.42
N LEU A 304 16.22 0.13 18.45
CA LEU A 304 14.88 -0.28 18.87
C LEU A 304 14.58 0.16 20.31
N ARG A 305 15.52 -0.05 21.24
CA ARG A 305 15.37 0.36 22.64
C ARG A 305 15.12 1.87 22.77
N LYS A 306 15.84 2.69 22.01
CA LYS A 306 15.64 4.16 21.99
C LYS A 306 14.27 4.53 21.42
N LEU A 307 13.87 3.93 20.30
CA LEU A 307 12.55 4.16 19.69
C LEU A 307 11.41 3.76 20.64
N LEU A 308 11.45 2.53 21.15
CA LEU A 308 10.43 2.01 22.08
C LEU A 308 10.41 2.81 23.38
N GLY A 309 11.54 3.35 23.83
CA GLY A 309 11.61 4.30 24.95
C GLY A 309 10.82 5.59 24.70
N LEU A 310 10.93 6.17 23.50
CA LEU A 310 10.13 7.33 23.11
C LEU A 310 8.64 7.00 22.97
N MET A 311 8.32 5.86 22.36
CA MET A 311 6.94 5.38 22.25
C MET A 311 6.30 5.23 23.63
N ARG A 312 7.01 4.61 24.58
CA ARG A 312 6.59 4.47 25.99
C ARG A 312 6.35 5.81 26.65
N LYS A 313 7.33 6.72 26.55
CA LYS A 313 7.23 8.08 27.12
C LYS A 313 5.99 8.82 26.61
N HIS A 314 5.70 8.68 25.33
CA HIS A 314 4.63 9.42 24.68
C HIS A 314 3.31 8.67 24.61
N LYS A 315 3.20 7.44 25.14
CA LYS A 315 2.02 6.57 24.96
C LYS A 315 1.63 6.46 23.48
N LEU A 316 2.62 6.10 22.66
CA LEU A 316 2.42 5.67 21.27
C LEU A 316 2.47 4.15 21.22
N TYR A 317 1.44 3.55 20.64
CA TYR A 317 1.29 2.09 20.61
C TYR A 317 1.45 1.55 19.20
N GLY A 318 2.20 0.46 19.06
CA GLY A 318 2.37 -0.27 17.81
C GLY A 318 1.50 -1.53 17.73
N ASN A 319 1.23 -1.98 16.52
CA ASN A 319 0.51 -3.20 16.22
C ASN A 319 1.50 -4.35 16.00
N LEU A 320 1.78 -5.11 17.08
CA LEU A 320 2.77 -6.18 17.06
C LEU A 320 2.62 -7.13 15.86
N LYS A 321 1.39 -7.51 15.53
CA LYS A 321 1.08 -8.47 14.44
C LYS A 321 1.51 -7.98 13.06
N LYS A 322 1.66 -6.67 12.89
CA LYS A 322 2.10 -6.05 11.63
C LYS A 322 3.55 -5.57 11.67
N CYS A 323 4.19 -5.57 12.84
CA CYS A 323 5.58 -5.18 12.95
C CYS A 323 6.50 -6.27 12.39
N ILE A 324 7.60 -5.88 11.75
CA ILE A 324 8.68 -6.78 11.32
C ILE A 324 9.93 -6.41 12.11
N PHE A 325 10.65 -7.39 12.66
CA PHE A 325 11.86 -7.14 13.45
C PHE A 325 13.10 -7.83 12.88
N GLY A 326 14.20 -7.09 12.79
CA GLY A 326 15.54 -7.63 12.56
C GLY A 326 15.75 -8.34 11.21
N ALA A 327 14.99 -7.96 10.18
CA ALA A 327 15.06 -8.58 8.86
C ALA A 327 16.24 -8.04 8.02
N SER A 328 16.80 -8.88 7.15
CA SER A 328 17.86 -8.49 6.19
C SER A 328 17.34 -7.79 4.93
N LYS A 329 16.04 -7.98 4.66
CA LYS A 329 15.25 -7.28 3.64
C LYS A 329 13.88 -6.95 4.23
N ILE A 330 13.28 -5.82 3.82
CA ILE A 330 12.00 -5.37 4.36
C ILE A 330 11.17 -4.60 3.32
N PRO A 331 9.84 -4.77 3.27
CA PRO A 331 8.96 -3.91 2.49
C PRO A 331 8.89 -2.50 3.08
N ILE A 332 9.16 -1.48 2.27
CA ILE A 332 9.10 -0.06 2.62
C ILE A 332 8.49 0.69 1.45
N LEU A 333 7.32 1.29 1.65
CA LEU A 333 6.69 2.19 0.67
C LEU A 333 6.68 1.59 -0.74
N GLY A 334 6.20 0.35 -0.82
CA GLY A 334 6.11 -0.49 -2.03
C GLY A 334 7.42 -0.74 -2.76
N CYS A 335 8.54 -0.71 -2.03
CA CYS A 335 9.84 -1.20 -2.45
C CYS A 335 10.30 -2.30 -1.49
N LEU A 336 11.04 -3.29 -2.00
CA LEU A 336 11.78 -4.24 -1.16
C LEU A 336 13.19 -3.69 -0.95
N VAL A 337 13.50 -3.29 0.27
CA VAL A 337 14.79 -2.70 0.66
C VAL A 337 15.62 -3.77 1.34
N GLY A 338 16.88 -3.93 0.90
CA GLY A 338 17.84 -4.86 1.48
C GLY A 338 19.26 -4.30 1.44
N LYS A 339 20.23 -5.10 1.88
CA LYS A 339 21.65 -4.71 1.81
C LYS A 339 22.03 -4.36 0.36
N ASN A 340 22.42 -3.10 0.16
CA ASN A 340 22.85 -2.54 -1.13
C ASN A 340 21.86 -2.76 -2.29
N SER A 341 20.56 -2.93 -2.01
CA SER A 341 19.56 -3.14 -3.05
C SER A 341 18.22 -2.53 -2.68
N VAL A 342 17.59 -1.90 -3.67
CA VAL A 342 16.21 -1.40 -3.60
C VAL A 342 15.52 -1.91 -4.84
N ARG A 343 14.50 -2.75 -4.65
CA ARG A 343 13.71 -3.35 -5.73
C ARG A 343 12.26 -2.92 -5.62
N PRO A 344 11.48 -2.96 -6.71
CA PRO A 344 10.03 -2.85 -6.59
C PRO A 344 9.50 -3.99 -5.70
N ASP A 345 8.41 -3.72 -4.97
CA ASP A 345 7.72 -4.76 -4.18
C ASP A 345 7.30 -5.93 -5.10
N PRO A 346 7.82 -7.15 -4.86
CA PRO A 346 7.55 -8.32 -5.70
C PRO A 346 6.06 -8.65 -5.82
N GLU A 347 5.26 -8.37 -4.79
CA GLU A 347 3.82 -8.61 -4.81
C GLU A 347 3.12 -7.62 -5.75
N LYS A 348 3.55 -6.35 -5.76
CA LYS A 348 3.04 -5.36 -6.73
C LYS A 348 3.46 -5.68 -8.15
N VAL A 349 4.71 -6.11 -8.35
CA VAL A 349 5.21 -6.56 -9.66
C VAL A 349 4.39 -7.74 -10.15
N ARG A 350 4.13 -8.73 -9.29
CA ARG A 350 3.30 -9.89 -9.61
C ARG A 350 1.91 -9.47 -10.08
N VAL A 351 1.23 -8.60 -9.33
CA VAL A 351 -0.11 -8.11 -9.67
C VAL A 351 -0.13 -7.40 -11.04
N ILE A 352 0.88 -6.58 -11.36
CA ILE A 352 1.00 -5.92 -12.67
C ILE A 352 1.30 -6.93 -13.79
N SER A 353 2.16 -7.91 -13.50
CA SER A 353 2.58 -8.95 -14.45
C SER A 353 1.44 -9.88 -14.83
N GLU A 354 0.56 -10.17 -13.87
CA GLU A 354 -0.59 -11.06 -13.99
C GLU A 354 -1.90 -10.29 -14.29
N TRP A 355 -1.81 -8.99 -14.59
CA TRP A 355 -2.98 -8.14 -14.79
C TRP A 355 -3.77 -8.57 -16.03
N PRO A 356 -5.10 -8.78 -15.94
CA PRO A 356 -5.90 -9.21 -17.09
C PRO A 356 -6.02 -8.13 -18.16
N THR A 357 -6.46 -8.51 -19.36
CA THR A 357 -6.80 -7.53 -20.40
C THR A 357 -7.82 -6.54 -19.89
N LEU A 358 -7.52 -5.25 -20.03
CA LEU A 358 -8.36 -4.18 -19.53
C LEU A 358 -9.62 -4.07 -20.40
N SER A 359 -10.78 -4.02 -19.77
CA SER A 359 -12.07 -4.00 -20.46
C SER A 359 -12.74 -2.63 -20.46
N ASN A 360 -12.30 -1.71 -19.59
CA ASN A 360 -12.90 -0.39 -19.44
C ASN A 360 -11.93 0.66 -18.87
N VAL A 361 -12.33 1.94 -18.96
CA VAL A 361 -11.56 3.10 -18.49
C VAL A 361 -11.25 3.03 -16.98
N LYS A 362 -12.14 2.45 -16.17
CA LYS A 362 -11.94 2.34 -14.72
C LYS A 362 -10.79 1.38 -14.41
N GLU A 363 -10.79 0.20 -15.03
CA GLU A 363 -9.69 -0.77 -14.92
C GLU A 363 -8.37 -0.20 -15.44
N LEU A 364 -8.40 0.54 -16.56
CA LEU A 364 -7.22 1.23 -17.07
C LEU A 364 -6.64 2.25 -16.09
N ARG A 365 -7.49 3.05 -15.44
CA ARG A 365 -7.04 3.98 -14.39
C ARG A 365 -6.43 3.25 -13.21
N GLN A 366 -6.99 2.10 -12.82
CA GLN A 366 -6.43 1.27 -11.75
C GLN A 366 -5.06 0.71 -12.11
N PHE A 367 -4.93 0.14 -13.31
CA PHE A 367 -3.65 -0.37 -13.83
C PHE A 367 -2.59 0.73 -13.89
N LEU A 368 -2.89 1.85 -14.56
CA LEU A 368 -1.93 2.95 -14.70
C LEU A 368 -1.58 3.58 -13.36
N GLY A 369 -2.53 3.66 -12.42
CA GLY A 369 -2.26 4.11 -11.06
C GLY A 369 -1.21 3.25 -10.34
N LEU A 370 -1.33 1.92 -10.43
CA LEU A 370 -0.37 1.00 -9.84
C LEU A 370 0.98 0.99 -10.61
N ALA A 371 0.94 0.95 -11.94
CA ALA A 371 2.13 0.93 -12.78
C ALA A 371 2.95 2.23 -12.65
N THR A 372 2.29 3.38 -12.52
CA THR A 372 2.96 4.68 -12.28
C THR A 372 3.74 4.66 -10.96
N TYR A 373 3.28 3.91 -9.96
CA TYR A 373 3.99 3.78 -8.68
C TYR A 373 5.39 3.15 -8.83
N LEU A 374 5.55 2.27 -9.83
CA LEU A 374 6.78 1.54 -10.14
C LEU A 374 7.51 2.10 -11.37
N CYS A 375 7.03 3.17 -12.01
CA CYS A 375 7.57 3.65 -13.28
C CYS A 375 9.06 4.01 -13.25
N LYS A 376 9.61 4.36 -12.08
CA LYS A 376 11.05 4.65 -11.91
C LYS A 376 11.96 3.44 -12.21
N TYR A 377 11.40 2.23 -12.17
CA TYR A 377 12.11 0.99 -12.49
C TYR A 377 12.00 0.62 -13.98
N VAL A 378 11.16 1.33 -14.75
CA VAL A 378 10.85 1.03 -16.14
C VAL A 378 11.43 2.12 -17.04
N GLU A 379 12.43 1.76 -17.83
CA GLU A 379 13.01 2.68 -18.82
C GLU A 379 11.96 3.12 -19.84
N SER A 380 11.93 4.42 -20.18
CA SER A 380 11.00 4.97 -21.17
C SER A 380 9.51 4.64 -20.92
N TYR A 381 9.10 4.53 -19.65
CA TYR A 381 7.73 4.18 -19.24
C TYR A 381 6.65 5.00 -19.98
N ALA A 382 6.82 6.32 -20.06
CA ALA A 382 5.85 7.21 -20.72
C ALA A 382 5.63 6.87 -22.20
N GLY A 383 6.68 6.41 -22.90
CA GLY A 383 6.57 5.94 -24.28
C GLY A 383 5.79 4.62 -24.36
N LYS A 384 6.12 3.67 -23.47
CA LYS A 384 5.48 2.34 -23.42
C LYS A 384 3.98 2.40 -23.14
N ILE A 385 3.54 3.27 -22.23
CA ILE A 385 2.11 3.40 -21.88
C ILE A 385 1.34 4.41 -22.75
N ARG A 386 1.97 5.02 -23.76
CA ARG A 386 1.33 6.06 -24.58
C ARG A 386 0.01 5.59 -25.21
N PRO A 387 -0.10 4.41 -25.85
CA PRO A 387 -1.36 3.93 -26.43
C PRO A 387 -2.46 3.79 -25.37
N LEU A 388 -2.10 3.30 -24.18
CA LEU A 388 -3.02 3.16 -23.05
C LEU A 388 -3.51 4.53 -22.55
N SER A 389 -2.60 5.49 -22.37
CA SER A 389 -2.95 6.83 -21.87
C SER A 389 -3.90 7.60 -22.80
N GLN A 390 -3.89 7.30 -24.11
CA GLN A 390 -4.80 7.93 -25.07
C GLN A 390 -6.26 7.58 -24.82
N LEU A 391 -6.55 6.37 -24.31
CA LEU A 391 -7.89 5.92 -23.95
C LEU A 391 -8.46 6.64 -22.70
N LEU A 392 -7.65 7.44 -21.99
CA LEU A 392 -8.10 8.23 -20.85
C LEU A 392 -8.58 9.65 -21.21
N LYS A 393 -8.42 10.08 -22.47
CA LYS A 393 -8.84 11.41 -22.91
C LYS A 393 -10.37 11.54 -22.85
N LYS A 394 -10.87 12.73 -22.51
CA LYS A 394 -12.29 13.01 -22.24
C LYS A 394 -13.24 12.60 -23.37
N GLU A 395 -12.79 12.67 -24.61
CA GLU A 395 -13.57 12.36 -25.82
C GLU A 395 -13.10 11.09 -26.53
N ALA A 396 -12.21 10.30 -25.92
CA ALA A 396 -11.75 9.06 -26.53
C ALA A 396 -12.85 7.97 -26.44
N GLU A 397 -13.18 7.37 -27.57
CA GLU A 397 -13.94 6.13 -27.60
C GLU A 397 -13.09 4.99 -27.03
N TRP A 398 -13.70 4.12 -26.22
CA TRP A 398 -13.02 2.93 -25.73
C TRP A 398 -12.86 1.91 -26.86
N LYS A 399 -11.69 1.94 -27.50
CA LYS A 399 -11.31 0.98 -28.53
C LYS A 399 -9.99 0.32 -28.15
N TRP A 400 -10.07 -0.94 -27.71
CA TRP A 400 -8.90 -1.73 -27.39
C TRP A 400 -8.23 -2.24 -28.67
N THR A 401 -7.09 -1.64 -29.05
CA THR A 401 -6.35 -1.99 -30.27
C THR A 401 -5.21 -2.98 -29.98
N ALA A 402 -4.62 -3.55 -31.04
CA ALA A 402 -3.40 -4.35 -30.92
C ALA A 402 -2.24 -3.56 -30.27
N GLU A 403 -2.13 -2.26 -30.55
CA GLU A 403 -1.15 -1.35 -29.93
C GLU A 403 -1.40 -1.19 -28.42
N CYS A 404 -2.66 -1.14 -27.99
CA CYS A 404 -3.03 -1.14 -26.56
C CYS A 404 -2.65 -2.46 -25.89
N GLN A 405 -2.93 -3.60 -26.53
CA GLN A 405 -2.53 -4.91 -26.03
C GLN A 405 -1.01 -5.04 -25.92
N GLN A 406 -0.28 -4.58 -26.94
CA GLN A 406 1.18 -4.59 -26.96
C GLN A 406 1.76 -3.68 -25.87
N ALA A 407 1.21 -2.47 -25.69
CA ALA A 407 1.61 -1.54 -24.65
C ALA A 407 1.39 -2.14 -23.24
N LEU A 408 0.25 -2.80 -23.01
CA LEU A 408 -0.03 -3.50 -21.76
C LEU A 408 1.04 -4.57 -21.50
N MET A 409 1.27 -5.48 -22.46
CA MET A 409 2.26 -6.55 -22.33
C MET A 409 3.69 -6.02 -22.12
N GLN A 410 4.11 -5.00 -22.87
CA GLN A 410 5.44 -4.40 -22.73
C GLN A 410 5.61 -3.72 -21.38
N SER A 411 4.59 -3.03 -20.89
CA SER A 411 4.63 -2.34 -19.59
C SER A 411 4.58 -3.30 -18.40
N SER A 412 3.92 -4.46 -18.54
CA SER A 412 3.90 -5.51 -17.51
C SER A 412 5.19 -6.34 -17.46
N ARG A 413 5.91 -6.46 -18.59
CA ARG A 413 7.17 -7.22 -18.68
C ARG A 413 8.39 -6.43 -18.24
N ALA A 414 8.41 -5.12 -18.50
CA ALA A 414 9.50 -4.23 -18.16
C ALA A 414 9.50 -3.89 -16.67
#